data_AF-A0A7C1J5R2-F1
#
_entry.id   AF-A0A7C1J5R2-F1
#
_cell.length_a   1.000
_cell.length_b   1.000
_cell.length_c   1.000
_cell.angle_alpha   90.00
_cell.angle_beta   90.00
_cell.angle_gamma   90.00
#
_symmetry.space_group_name_H-M   'P 1'
#
loop_
_entity.id
_entity.type
_entity.pdbx_description
1 polymer ?
#
loop_
_entity_poly.entity_id
_entity_poly.type
_entity_poly.pdbx_seq_one_letter_code
_entity_poly.pdbx_strand_id
1 'polypeptide(L)' 'MLVIMEATATQEDIEKVKDYLISKNFDIHQSTGMKHVIIGIIGDVVGFDSTELENMSGVQQVVKITEYKKRG' A
#
# COMPACT_ATOMS: atom_id res chain seq x y z
N MET A 1 -6.68 2.00 -1.12
CA MET A 1 -6.01 1.46 0.09
C MET A 1 -4.67 2.17 0.26
N LEU A 2 -4.02 2.05 1.42
CA LEU A 2 -2.67 2.55 1.65
C LEU A 2 -1.77 1.42 2.15
N VAL A 3 -0.55 1.35 1.65
CA VAL A 3 0.53 0.53 2.20
C VAL A 3 1.51 1.46 2.87
N ILE A 4 1.83 1.19 4.13
CA ILE A 4 2.85 1.90 4.87
C ILE A 4 4.07 0.99 4.92
N MET A 5 5.19 1.45 4.38
CA MET A 5 6.45 0.72 4.43
C MET A 5 7.13 0.93 5.78
N GLU A 6 7.87 -0.07 6.24
CA GLU A 6 8.77 0.05 7.37
C GLU A 6 9.78 1.18 7.18
N ALA A 7 10.19 1.82 8.27
CA ALA A 7 11.18 2.91 8.20
C ALA A 7 12.55 2.43 7.69
N THR A 8 12.81 1.12 7.79
CA THR A 8 14.02 0.45 7.32
C THR A 8 13.82 -0.28 6.00
N ALA A 9 12.66 -0.15 5.35
CA ALA A 9 12.39 -0.80 4.07
C ALA A 9 13.41 -0.32 3.02
N THR A 10 14.00 -1.28 2.31
CA THR A 10 14.96 -0.99 1.25
C THR A 10 14.26 -0.54 -0.03
N GLN A 11 15.02 0.03 -0.96
CA GLN A 11 14.47 0.34 -2.29
C GLN A 11 13.98 -0.92 -3.02
N GLU A 12 14.61 -2.08 -2.77
CA GLU A 12 14.20 -3.36 -3.33
C GLU A 12 12.85 -3.83 -2.75
N ASP A 13 12.63 -3.65 -1.44
CA ASP A 13 11.35 -3.95 -0.80
C ASP A 13 10.23 -3.09 -1.40
N ILE A 14 10.48 -1.79 -1.56
CA ILE A 14 9.54 -0.85 -2.17
C ILE A 14 9.22 -1.27 -3.60
N GLU A 15 10.22 -1.59 -4.42
CA GLU A 15 9.98 -1.98 -5.81
C GLU A 15 9.20 -3.28 -5.93
N LYS A 16 9.49 -4.29 -5.10
CA LYS A 16 8.72 -5.53 -5.05
C LYS A 16 7.25 -5.28 -4.72
N VAL A 17 6.95 -4.40 -3.77
CA VAL A 17 5.57 -4.03 -3.42
C VAL A 17 4.89 -3.33 -4.60
N LYS A 18 5.57 -2.42 -5.28
CA LYS A 18 5.04 -1.74 -6.46
C LYS A 18 4.75 -2.72 -7.61
N ASP A 19 5.69 -3.59 -7.93
CA ASP A 19 5.56 -4.61 -8.98
C ASP A 19 4.40 -5.55 -8.69
N TYR A 20 4.26 -5.97 -7.43
CA TYR A 20 3.13 -6.79 -7.00
C TYR A 20 1.80 -6.07 -7.27
N LEU A 21 1.65 -4.80 -6.88
CA LEU A 21 0.42 -4.04 -7.07
C LEU A 21 0.11 -3.82 -8.57
N ILE A 22 1.12 -3.49 -9.36
CA ILE A 22 0.99 -3.32 -10.81
C ILE A 22 0.58 -4.64 -11.48
N SER A 23 1.13 -5.79 -11.04
CA SER A 23 0.77 -7.12 -11.55
C SER A 23 -0.69 -7.51 -11.29
N LYS A 24 -1.34 -6.86 -10.31
CA LYS A 24 -2.76 -7.01 -9.99
C LYS A 24 -3.64 -5.94 -10.68
N ASN A 25 -3.09 -5.20 -11.65
CA ASN A 25 -3.75 -4.11 -12.39
C ASN A 25 -4.18 -2.92 -11.51
N PHE A 26 -3.47 -2.65 -10.42
CA PHE A 26 -3.68 -1.42 -9.65
C PHE A 26 -2.78 -0.29 -10.14
N ASP A 27 -3.33 0.92 -10.12
CA ASP A 27 -2.54 2.14 -10.19
C ASP A 27 -2.00 2.46 -8.79
N ILE A 28 -0.79 3.01 -8.75
CA ILE A 28 -0.10 3.30 -7.50
C ILE A 28 0.41 4.74 -7.45
N HIS A 29 0.41 5.32 -6.25
CA HIS A 29 1.01 6.62 -5.99
C HIS A 29 1.92 6.53 -4.76
N GLN A 30 3.21 6.79 -4.96
CA GLN A 30 4.17 6.81 -3.86
C GLN A 30 4.27 8.21 -3.25
N SER A 31 4.29 8.27 -1.93
CA SER A 31 4.64 9.47 -1.15
C SER A 31 5.78 9.13 -0.20
N THR A 32 6.91 9.82 -0.37
CA THR A 32 8.11 9.63 0.46
C THR A 32 8.14 10.70 1.54
N GLY A 33 8.04 10.29 2.81
CA GLY A 33 8.20 11.17 3.97
C GLY A 33 9.57 11.01 4.64
N MET A 34 9.80 11.76 5.72
CA MET A 34 11.07 11.69 6.48
C MET A 34 11.31 10.34 7.17
N LYS A 35 10.24 9.62 7.53
CA LYS A 35 10.32 8.36 8.28
C LYS A 35 9.82 7.14 7.52
N HIS A 36 8.85 7.32 6.63
CA HIS A 36 8.18 6.22 5.95
C HIS A 36 7.90 6.58 4.49
N VAL A 37 7.90 5.55 3.66
CA VAL A 37 7.32 5.58 2.33
C VAL A 37 5.90 5.04 2.43
N ILE A 38 4.95 5.76 1.83
CA ILE A 38 3.54 5.35 1.74
C ILE A 38 3.23 5.11 0.27
N ILE A 39 2.58 3.99 -0.04
CA ILE A 39 2.11 3.65 -1.38
C ILE A 39 0.58 3.62 -1.35
N GLY A 40 -0.03 4.61 -2.01
CA GLY A 40 -1.46 4.63 -2.25
C GLY A 40 -1.83 3.70 -3.40
N ILE A 41 -2.89 2.92 -3.21
CA ILE A 41 -3.44 1.98 -4.20
C ILE A 41 -4.75 2.57 -4.72
N ILE A 42 -4.83 2.76 -6.03
CA ILE A 42 -5.97 3.31 -6.77
C ILE A 42 -6.53 2.22 -7.69
N GLY A 43 -7.85 2.06 -7.69
CA GLY A 43 -8.55 1.03 -8.46
C GLY A 43 -9.69 0.40 -7.66
N ASP A 44 -10.28 -0.66 -8.23
CA ASP A 44 -11.30 -1.44 -7.52
C ASP A 44 -10.64 -2.37 -6.48
N VAL A 45 -10.51 -1.84 -5.28
CA VAL A 45 -9.98 -2.56 -4.11
C VAL A 45 -11.08 -3.26 -3.31
N VAL A 46 -12.33 -3.25 -3.78
CA VAL A 46 -13.45 -3.90 -3.10
C VAL A 46 -13.23 -5.42 -3.15
N GLY A 47 -13.09 -6.03 -1.97
CA GLY A 47 -12.84 -7.47 -1.87
C GLY A 47 -11.40 -7.89 -2.12
N PHE A 48 -10.46 -6.95 -2.32
CA PHE A 48 -9.04 -7.28 -2.37
C PHE A 48 -8.54 -7.77 -1.00
N ASP A 49 -7.99 -8.98 -0.98
CA ASP A 49 -7.34 -9.57 0.18
C ASP A 49 -5.91 -9.02 0.31
N SER A 50 -5.66 -8.27 1.39
CA SER A 50 -4.37 -7.66 1.68
C SER A 50 -3.38 -8.59 2.37
N THR A 51 -3.76 -9.84 2.68
CA THR A 51 -2.92 -10.76 3.45
C THR A 51 -1.55 -10.97 2.81
N GLU A 52 -1.49 -11.16 1.50
CA GLU A 52 -0.21 -11.34 0.80
C GLU A 52 0.66 -10.07 0.90
N LEU A 53 0.05 -8.91 0.73
CA LEU A 53 0.70 -7.59 0.82
C LEU A 53 1.24 -7.30 2.23
N GLU A 54 0.47 -7.63 3.27
CA GLU A 54 0.87 -7.49 4.67
C GLU A 54 2.05 -8.40 5.07
N ASN A 55 2.24 -9.50 4.36
CA ASN A 55 3.36 -10.42 4.57
C ASN A 55 4.60 -10.10 3.71
N MET A 56 4.55 -9.07 2.86
CA MET A 56 5.70 -8.68 2.04
C MET A 56 6.79 -8.03 2.89
N SER A 57 8.04 -8.32 2.54
CA SER A 57 9.20 -7.69 3.18
C SER A 57 9.10 -6.16 3.12
N GLY A 58 9.40 -5.51 4.25
CA GLY A 58 9.38 -4.05 4.36
C GLY A 58 7.98 -3.44 4.44
N VAL A 59 6.89 -4.21 4.44
CA VAL A 59 5.55 -3.69 4.70
C VAL A 59 5.29 -3.64 6.20
N GLN A 60 4.93 -2.46 6.70
CA GLN A 60 4.57 -2.26 8.11
C GLN A 60 3.08 -2.55 8.35
N GLN A 61 2.21 -2.02 7.48
CA GLN A 61 0.77 -2.22 7.58
C GLN A 61 0.05 -1.84 6.29
N VAL A 62 -1.13 -2.42 6.08
CA VAL A 62 -2.04 -2.08 5.00
C VAL A 62 -3.32 -1.49 5.58
N VAL A 63 -3.67 -0.28 5.17
CA VAL A 63 -4.85 0.45 5.64
C VAL A 63 -5.92 0.49 4.55
N LYS A 64 -7.10 -0.04 4.87
CA LYS A 64 -8.29 0.06 4.02
C LYS A 64 -8.96 1.43 4.20
N ILE A 65 -8.96 2.23 3.14
CA ILE A 65 -9.76 3.45 3.08
C ILE A 65 -11.19 3.00 2.73
N THR A 66 -12.05 2.91 3.74
CA THR A 66 -13.49 2.71 3.56
C THR A 66 -14.18 4.08 3.46
N GLU A 67 -15.36 4.13 2.85
CA GLU A 67 -16.11 5.37 2.66
C GLU A 67 -16.16 6.22 3.94
N TYR A 68 -15.80 7.50 3.79
CA TYR A 68 -16.02 8.50 4.80
C TYR A 68 -17.53 8.76 4.90
N LYS A 69 -18.23 8.11 5.84
CA LYS A 69 -19.60 8.53 6.16
C LYS A 69 -19.53 9.96 6.70
N LYS A 70 -20.03 10.94 5.94
CA LYS A 70 -20.37 12.26 6.50
C LYS A 70 -21.27 11.99 7.70
N ARG A 71 -20.80 12.33 8.91
CA ARG A 71 -21.70 12.47 10.05
C ARG A 71 -22.67 13.60 9.67
N GLY A 72 -23.92 13.21 9.45
CA GLY A 72 -25.03 14.14 9.23
C GLY A 72 -25.25 15.03 10.44
#